data_AF-A0A964MXF7-F1
#
_entry.id   AF-A0A964MXF7-F1
#
_cell.length_a   1.000
_cell.length_b   1.000
_cell.length_c   1.000
_cell.angle_alpha   90.00
_cell.angle_beta   90.00
_cell.angle_gamma   90.00
#
_symmetry.space_group_name_H-M   'P 1'
#
loop_
_entity.id
_entity.type
_entity.pdbx_description
1 polymer ?
#
loop_
_entity_poly.entity_id
_entity_poly.type
_entity_poly.pdbx_seq_one_letter_code
_entity_poly.pdbx_strand_id
1 'polypeptide(L)'
;MLVDLRTCIGCHACSVACKAEFDVPLSVFRDTVKYAEEGVYPAVTRHFLPVLCNHCEDAPCLSACPTGAIGRLPGGEVVIHDGDCNVNRFCQAACPYGAIYIDPYAKVAQKCTFCDHRTAEGRQPACVEACPTRCRIFGDLDDPASEIAAKVKANTTTVWKPEAGTRPRVLYIDPRGGLRLIADGGVQGAASHELAGDHRTSDGEYLPSAIPRSTP
;
A
#
# COMPACT_ATOMS: atom_id res chain seq x y z
N MET A 1 2.82 -9.40 7.79
CA MET A 1 1.39 -9.17 7.49
C MET A 1 1.05 -9.77 6.12
N LEU A 2 -0.16 -10.31 5.95
CA LEU A 2 -0.69 -10.82 4.68
C LEU A 2 -1.96 -10.04 4.30
N VAL A 3 -2.11 -9.72 3.02
CA VAL A 3 -3.30 -9.07 2.46
C VAL A 3 -3.90 -9.94 1.36
N ASP A 4 -5.13 -10.39 1.54
CA ASP A 4 -5.88 -11.19 0.58
C ASP A 4 -6.69 -10.31 -0.39
N LEU A 5 -6.18 -10.14 -1.61
CA LEU A 5 -6.83 -9.26 -2.61
C LEU A 5 -8.03 -9.89 -3.30
N ARG A 6 -8.38 -11.15 -2.96
CA ARG A 6 -9.63 -11.76 -3.38
C ARG A 6 -10.83 -11.15 -2.67
N THR A 7 -10.65 -10.72 -1.43
CA THR A 7 -11.73 -10.23 -0.56
C THR A 7 -11.63 -8.75 -0.23
N CYS A 8 -10.59 -8.04 -0.69
CA CYS A 8 -10.51 -6.60 -0.52
C CYS A 8 -11.53 -5.89 -1.43
N ILE A 9 -12.43 -5.13 -0.81
CA ILE A 9 -13.50 -4.37 -1.51
C ILE A 9 -13.22 -2.86 -1.59
N GLY A 10 -12.02 -2.41 -1.18
CA GLY A 10 -11.66 -1.00 -1.28
C GLY A 10 -12.43 -0.04 -0.36
N CYS A 11 -12.98 -0.49 0.77
CA CYS A 11 -13.85 0.34 1.62
C CYS A 11 -13.12 1.39 2.48
N HIS A 12 -11.78 1.44 2.46
CA HIS A 12 -10.95 2.36 3.26
C HIS A 12 -11.12 2.31 4.80
N ALA A 13 -11.84 1.33 5.36
CA ALA A 13 -12.00 1.16 6.81
C ALA A 13 -10.65 1.06 7.54
N CYS A 14 -9.70 0.34 6.94
CA CYS A 14 -8.33 0.22 7.43
C CYS A 14 -7.58 1.57 7.49
N SER A 15 -7.74 2.40 6.45
CA SER A 15 -7.13 3.73 6.39
C SER A 15 -7.70 4.66 7.45
N VAL A 16 -9.02 4.65 7.64
CA VAL A 16 -9.71 5.46 8.66
C VAL A 16 -9.34 4.99 10.07
N ALA A 17 -9.35 3.69 10.32
CA ALA A 17 -8.96 3.13 11.62
C ALA A 17 -7.52 3.48 11.98
N CYS A 18 -6.59 3.41 11.02
CA CYS A 18 -5.20 3.80 11.25
C CYS A 18 -5.06 5.31 11.51
N LYS A 19 -5.86 6.16 10.84
CA LYS A 19 -5.90 7.59 11.15
C LYS A 19 -6.39 7.87 12.56
N ALA A 20 -7.48 7.22 12.98
CA ALA A 20 -8.06 7.38 14.30
C ALA A 20 -7.15 6.85 15.42
N GLU A 21 -6.47 5.72 15.20
CA GLU A 21 -5.60 5.10 16.21
C GLU A 21 -4.34 5.93 16.52
N PHE A 22 -3.82 6.65 15.52
CA PHE A 22 -2.54 7.37 15.63
C PHE A 22 -2.70 8.89 15.50
N ASP A 23 -3.93 9.41 15.55
CA ASP A 23 -4.25 10.82 15.32
C ASP A 23 -3.56 11.41 14.07
N VAL A 24 -3.54 10.64 12.97
CA VAL A 24 -2.75 10.97 11.79
C VAL A 24 -3.32 12.23 11.11
N PRO A 25 -2.50 13.29 10.92
CA PRO A 25 -2.95 14.56 10.34
C PRO A 25 -3.65 14.43 8.98
N LEU A 26 -4.52 15.39 8.69
CA LEU A 26 -5.11 15.52 7.36
C LEU A 26 -4.01 15.63 6.29
N SER A 27 -4.32 15.22 5.05
CA SER A 27 -3.41 15.12 3.90
C SER A 27 -2.33 14.03 3.92
N VAL A 28 -2.05 13.40 5.07
CA VAL A 28 -1.06 12.31 5.18
C VAL A 28 -1.69 11.01 5.70
N PHE A 29 -1.06 9.87 5.40
CA PHE A 29 -1.56 8.53 5.70
C PHE A 29 -0.42 7.60 6.11
N ARG A 30 -0.66 6.77 7.14
CA ARG A 30 0.19 5.61 7.50
C ARG A 30 -0.21 4.35 6.70
N ASP A 31 -1.47 4.29 6.27
CA ASP A 31 -2.11 3.19 5.56
C ASP A 31 -3.17 3.78 4.60
N THR A 32 -3.14 3.40 3.33
CA THR A 32 -4.12 3.84 2.32
C THR A 32 -4.52 2.69 1.41
N VAL A 33 -5.68 2.81 0.75
CA VAL A 33 -6.08 1.86 -0.30
C VAL A 33 -5.95 2.55 -1.65
N LYS A 34 -5.13 1.96 -2.51
CA LYS A 34 -4.99 2.35 -3.91
C LYS A 34 -5.91 1.49 -4.78
N TYR A 35 -6.20 1.93 -5.99
CA TYR A 35 -6.91 1.12 -6.96
C TYR A 35 -6.37 1.33 -8.38
N ALA A 36 -6.55 0.30 -9.21
CA ALA A 36 -6.29 0.35 -10.64
C ALA A 36 -7.45 -0.32 -11.39
N GLU A 37 -7.67 0.09 -12.62
CA GLU A 37 -8.69 -0.48 -13.51
C GLU A 37 -7.99 -1.02 -14.75
N GLU A 38 -8.44 -2.18 -15.24
CA GLU A 38 -7.96 -2.75 -16.51
C GLU A 38 -9.12 -3.37 -17.29
N GLY A 39 -8.91 -3.59 -18.58
CA GLY A 39 -9.91 -4.12 -19.50
C GLY A 39 -10.68 -3.03 -20.24
N VAL A 40 -11.62 -3.46 -21.07
CA VAL A 40 -12.44 -2.61 -21.94
C VAL A 40 -13.90 -3.03 -21.78
N TYR A 41 -14.83 -2.09 -21.85
CA TYR A 41 -16.27 -2.37 -21.75
C TYR A 41 -16.69 -3.49 -22.72
N PRO A 42 -17.51 -4.48 -22.27
CA PRO A 42 -18.12 -4.64 -20.95
C PRO A 42 -17.26 -5.40 -19.91
N ALA A 43 -16.04 -5.79 -20.25
CA ALA A 43 -15.15 -6.61 -19.43
C ALA A 43 -14.09 -5.76 -18.69
N VAL A 44 -14.54 -4.88 -17.79
CA VAL A 44 -13.67 -4.02 -16.97
C VAL A 44 -13.51 -4.63 -15.57
N THR A 45 -12.29 -4.61 -15.04
CA THR A 45 -11.98 -5.06 -13.67
C THR A 45 -11.34 -3.95 -12.88
N ARG A 46 -11.72 -3.83 -11.60
CA ARG A 46 -11.06 -2.96 -10.62
C ARG A 46 -10.31 -3.78 -9.59
N HIS A 47 -9.10 -3.33 -9.30
CA HIS A 47 -8.17 -3.90 -8.32
C HIS A 47 -8.06 -2.94 -7.15
N PHE A 48 -8.10 -3.46 -5.93
CA PHE A 48 -7.91 -2.68 -4.71
C PHE A 48 -6.65 -3.15 -4.01
N LEU A 49 -5.78 -2.22 -3.64
CA LEU A 49 -4.50 -2.51 -2.99
C LEU A 49 -4.34 -1.65 -1.73
N PRO A 50 -4.66 -2.20 -0.57
CA PRO A 50 -4.08 -1.80 0.70
C PRO A 50 -2.55 -1.61 0.61
N VAL A 51 -2.05 -0.40 0.86
CA VAL A 51 -0.61 -0.11 0.92
C VAL A 51 -0.26 0.64 2.21
N LEU A 52 0.88 0.26 2.79
CA LEU A 52 1.42 0.76 4.04
C LEU A 52 2.94 0.48 4.06
N CYS A 53 3.62 0.80 5.16
CA CYS A 53 5.02 0.41 5.33
C CYS A 53 5.16 -1.12 5.25
N ASN A 54 6.12 -1.59 4.46
CA ASN A 54 6.37 -3.02 4.27
C ASN A 54 7.21 -3.65 5.39
N HIS A 55 7.75 -2.84 6.32
CA HIS A 55 8.70 -3.28 7.36
C HIS A 55 9.78 -4.21 6.80
N CYS A 56 10.36 -3.79 5.67
CA CYS A 56 11.35 -4.51 4.87
C CYS A 56 12.45 -5.16 5.72
N GLU A 57 12.87 -6.35 5.34
CA GLU A 57 14.06 -6.99 5.93
C GLU A 57 15.32 -6.21 5.52
N ASP A 58 15.46 -5.91 4.23
CA ASP A 58 16.48 -5.01 3.70
C ASP A 58 15.88 -3.60 3.57
N ALA A 59 15.76 -2.89 4.69
CA ALA A 59 15.12 -1.59 4.72
C ALA A 59 16.09 -0.46 4.33
N PRO A 60 15.99 0.13 3.12
CA PRO A 60 16.90 1.20 2.70
C PRO A 60 16.75 2.47 3.56
N CYS A 61 15.60 2.67 4.20
CA CYS A 61 15.39 3.79 5.11
C CYS A 61 16.27 3.72 6.38
N LEU A 62 16.62 2.51 6.86
CA LEU A 62 17.55 2.35 7.99
C LEU A 62 18.92 2.92 7.63
N SER A 63 19.50 2.43 6.53
CA SER A 63 20.83 2.85 6.07
C SER A 63 20.89 4.31 5.62
N ALA A 64 19.76 4.87 5.17
CA ALA A 64 19.68 6.25 4.73
C ALA A 64 19.58 7.27 5.88
N CYS A 65 19.28 6.85 7.11
CA CYS A 65 19.10 7.77 8.24
C CYS A 65 20.45 8.13 8.90
N PRO A 66 20.94 9.37 8.81
CA PRO A 66 22.24 9.76 9.37
C PRO A 66 22.23 9.92 10.90
N THR A 67 21.06 10.02 11.54
CA THR A 67 20.95 10.24 12.98
C THR A 67 20.74 8.95 13.78
N GLY A 68 20.50 7.82 13.11
CA GLY A 68 20.13 6.57 13.80
C GLY A 68 18.69 6.57 14.33
N ALA A 69 17.84 7.53 13.93
CA ALA A 69 16.45 7.61 14.39
C ALA A 69 15.56 6.46 13.93
N ILE A 70 16.04 5.60 13.02
CA ILE A 70 15.26 4.46 12.53
C ILE A 70 15.89 3.19 13.10
N GLY A 71 15.07 2.39 13.77
CA GLY A 71 15.47 1.15 14.43
C GLY A 71 14.66 -0.05 13.93
N ARG A 72 15.10 -1.25 14.33
CA ARG A 72 14.35 -2.50 14.14
C ARG A 72 14.03 -3.10 15.51
N LEU A 73 12.76 -3.37 15.76
CA LEU A 73 12.29 -4.07 16.96
C LEU A 73 12.48 -5.59 16.83
N PRO A 74 12.42 -6.36 17.93
CA PRO A 74 12.62 -7.82 17.91
C PRO A 74 11.65 -8.58 16.99
N GLY A 75 10.42 -8.11 16.78
CA GLY A 75 9.45 -8.69 15.84
C GLY A 75 9.75 -8.39 14.36
N GLY A 76 10.83 -7.66 14.09
CA GLY A 76 11.24 -7.24 12.75
C GLY A 76 10.62 -5.92 12.31
N GLU A 77 9.82 -5.26 13.14
CA GLU A 77 9.25 -3.96 12.84
C GLU A 77 10.34 -2.90 12.69
N VAL A 78 10.46 -2.31 11.50
CA VAL A 78 11.19 -1.04 11.34
C VAL A 78 10.37 0.07 11.99
N VAL A 79 10.95 0.92 12.83
CA VAL A 79 10.26 2.04 13.52
C VAL A 79 11.09 3.32 13.45
N ILE A 80 10.45 4.48 13.65
CA ILE A 80 11.14 5.78 13.74
C ILE A 80 10.98 6.26 15.19
N HIS A 81 12.10 6.59 15.83
CA HIS A 81 12.16 7.18 17.15
C HIS A 81 12.17 8.70 17.03
N ASP A 82 11.06 9.32 17.43
CA ASP A 82 10.80 10.74 17.18
C ASP A 82 11.88 11.68 17.73
N GLY A 83 12.43 11.38 18.91
CA GLY A 83 13.43 12.21 19.59
C GLY A 83 14.76 12.37 18.84
N ASP A 84 15.09 11.41 17.97
CA ASP A 84 16.35 11.39 17.22
C ASP A 84 16.19 11.91 15.79
N CYS A 85 14.94 12.20 15.37
CA CYS A 85 14.62 12.61 14.02
C CYS A 85 14.92 14.10 13.80
N ASN A 86 15.82 14.42 12.87
CA ASN A 86 16.13 15.81 12.49
C ASN A 86 15.52 16.24 11.13
N VAL A 87 14.54 15.49 10.61
CA VAL A 87 13.78 15.82 9.39
C VAL A 87 14.65 16.01 8.13
N ASN A 88 15.79 15.32 8.04
CA ASN A 88 16.65 15.35 6.84
C ASN A 88 15.99 14.77 5.57
N ARG A 89 14.90 14.01 5.70
CA ARG A 89 14.12 13.38 4.60
C ARG A 89 14.85 12.32 3.77
N PHE A 90 16.06 11.90 4.13
CA PHE A 90 16.76 10.83 3.40
C PHE A 90 16.00 9.50 3.47
N CYS A 91 15.41 9.17 4.62
CA CYS A 91 14.57 7.98 4.74
C CYS A 91 13.34 8.04 3.82
N GLN A 92 12.74 9.22 3.65
CA GLN A 92 11.61 9.44 2.74
C GLN A 92 12.04 9.20 1.28
N ALA A 93 13.17 9.78 0.86
CA ALA A 93 13.70 9.58 -0.48
C ALA A 93 14.12 8.13 -0.76
N ALA A 94 14.66 7.43 0.25
CA ALA A 94 15.12 6.06 0.12
C ALA A 94 13.99 5.02 0.10
N CYS A 95 12.77 5.36 0.53
CA CYS A 95 11.66 4.40 0.61
C CYS A 95 11.01 4.21 -0.77
N PRO A 96 11.16 3.03 -1.42
CA PRO A 96 10.60 2.82 -2.76
C PRO A 96 9.07 2.69 -2.76
N TYR A 97 8.43 2.70 -1.58
CA TYR A 97 6.99 2.52 -1.42
C TYR A 97 6.26 3.84 -1.14
N GLY A 98 6.99 4.93 -0.92
CA GLY A 98 6.40 6.20 -0.48
C GLY A 98 5.69 6.11 0.88
N ALA A 99 6.13 5.19 1.75
CA ALA A 99 5.46 4.87 3.01
C ALA A 99 5.83 5.82 4.17
N ILE A 100 6.75 6.76 3.95
CA ILE A 100 7.25 7.69 4.97
C ILE A 100 6.81 9.11 4.59
N TYR A 101 6.12 9.78 5.51
CA TYR A 101 5.73 11.19 5.38
C TYR A 101 6.38 12.01 6.50
N ILE A 102 6.39 13.33 6.33
CA ILE A 102 6.76 14.25 7.41
C ILE A 102 5.47 14.75 8.04
N ASP A 103 5.33 14.53 9.34
CA ASP A 103 4.18 15.02 10.09
C ASP A 103 4.15 16.57 10.02
N PRO A 104 3.05 17.17 9.53
CA PRO A 104 2.97 18.61 9.36
C PRO A 104 2.99 19.38 10.68
N TYR A 105 2.61 18.75 11.80
CA TYR A 105 2.53 19.39 13.11
C TYR A 105 3.72 19.02 13.98
N ALA A 106 3.99 17.73 14.16
CA ALA A 106 5.07 17.23 14.99
C ALA A 106 6.47 17.45 14.38
N LYS A 107 6.53 17.75 13.07
CA LYS A 107 7.78 17.95 12.32
C LYS A 107 8.76 16.79 12.51
N VAL A 108 8.26 15.56 12.43
CA VAL A 108 9.07 14.34 12.46
C VAL A 108 8.66 13.43 11.32
N ALA A 109 9.57 12.57 10.86
CA ALA A 109 9.22 11.54 9.89
C ALA A 109 8.34 10.47 10.56
N GLN A 110 7.26 10.09 9.90
CA GLN A 110 6.28 9.12 10.41
C GLN A 110 5.92 8.10 9.32
N LYS A 111 5.51 6.91 9.75
CA LYS A 111 5.10 5.79 8.89
C LYS A 111 4.30 4.76 9.69
N CYS A 112 3.72 3.74 9.06
CA CYS A 112 3.15 2.61 9.80
C CYS A 112 4.20 1.97 10.74
N THR A 113 3.77 1.59 11.94
CA THR A 113 4.59 0.91 12.96
C THR A 113 4.12 -0.52 13.23
N PHE A 114 3.23 -1.06 12.39
CA PHE A 114 2.45 -2.26 12.69
C PHE A 114 1.64 -2.22 14.01
N CYS A 115 1.33 -1.00 14.50
CA CYS A 115 0.69 -0.83 15.80
C CYS A 115 1.46 -1.56 16.90
N ASP A 116 2.78 -1.36 16.92
CA ASP A 116 3.69 -1.88 17.93
C ASP A 116 3.16 -1.68 19.36
N HIS A 117 2.51 -0.54 19.63
CA HIS A 117 1.85 -0.27 20.92
C HIS A 117 0.69 -1.22 21.24
N ARG A 118 -0.06 -1.70 20.23
CA ARG A 118 -1.13 -2.71 20.40
C ARG A 118 -0.56 -4.11 20.43
N THR A 119 0.38 -4.43 19.54
CA THR A 119 0.91 -5.79 19.40
C THR A 119 1.75 -6.18 20.61
N ALA A 120 2.42 -5.23 21.27
CA ALA A 120 3.08 -5.42 22.56
C ALA A 120 2.11 -5.86 23.68
N GLU A 121 0.82 -5.52 23.56
CA GLU A 121 -0.25 -5.91 24.48
C GLU A 121 -1.01 -7.17 24.01
N GLY A 122 -0.54 -7.86 22.96
CA GLY A 122 -1.21 -9.02 22.37
C GLY A 122 -2.47 -8.68 21.57
N ARG A 123 -2.68 -7.41 21.22
CA ARG A 123 -3.82 -6.95 20.42
C ARG A 123 -3.46 -6.92 18.93
N GLN A 124 -4.48 -7.01 18.07
CA GLN A 124 -4.31 -6.88 16.63
C GLN A 124 -4.12 -5.41 16.21
N PRO A 125 -3.40 -5.13 15.11
CA PRO A 125 -3.32 -3.78 14.54
C PRO A 125 -4.71 -3.22 14.20
N ALA A 126 -4.91 -1.92 14.37
CA ALA A 126 -6.21 -1.28 14.14
C ALA A 126 -6.76 -1.52 12.72
N CYS A 127 -5.89 -1.54 11.71
CA CYS A 127 -6.28 -1.80 10.32
C CYS A 127 -6.71 -3.25 10.04
N VAL A 128 -6.25 -4.21 10.87
CA VAL A 128 -6.66 -5.63 10.81
C VAL A 128 -8.02 -5.79 11.47
N GLU A 129 -8.18 -5.25 12.68
CA GLU A 129 -9.42 -5.33 13.45
C GLU A 129 -10.60 -4.64 12.74
N ALA A 130 -10.34 -3.50 12.09
CA ALA A 130 -11.37 -2.75 11.38
C ALA A 130 -11.76 -3.32 10.00
N CYS A 131 -11.08 -4.35 9.50
CA CYS A 131 -11.31 -4.87 8.14
C CYS A 131 -12.58 -5.74 8.09
N PRO A 132 -13.69 -5.31 7.44
CA PRO A 132 -14.94 -6.06 7.46
C PRO A 132 -14.84 -7.39 6.70
N THR A 133 -13.97 -7.47 5.70
CA THR A 133 -13.78 -8.70 4.89
C THR A 133 -12.64 -9.58 5.41
N ARG A 134 -11.98 -9.16 6.51
CA ARG A 134 -10.83 -9.84 7.12
C ARG A 134 -9.73 -10.17 6.09
N CYS A 135 -9.53 -9.29 5.11
CA CYS A 135 -8.52 -9.48 4.08
C CYS A 135 -7.10 -9.25 4.61
N ARG A 136 -6.94 -8.52 5.72
CA ARG A 136 -5.65 -8.24 6.36
C ARG A 136 -5.44 -9.20 7.52
N ILE A 137 -4.29 -9.85 7.57
CA ILE A 137 -3.97 -10.87 8.55
C ILE A 137 -2.57 -10.57 9.09
N PHE A 138 -2.48 -10.43 10.40
CA PHE A 138 -1.25 -10.06 11.09
C PHE A 138 -0.91 -11.11 12.14
N GLY A 139 0.37 -11.43 12.24
CA GLY A 139 0.90 -12.46 13.12
C GLY A 139 2.34 -12.79 12.77
N ASP A 140 2.88 -13.74 13.52
CA ASP A 140 4.23 -14.25 13.35
C ASP A 140 4.31 -15.25 12.18
N LEU A 141 5.19 -15.00 11.22
CA LEU A 141 5.41 -15.90 10.09
C LEU A 141 6.28 -17.11 10.46
N ASP A 142 7.08 -16.99 11.52
CA ASP A 142 8.00 -18.03 11.99
C ASP A 142 7.29 -19.04 12.90
N ASP A 143 6.11 -18.69 13.43
CA ASP A 143 5.21 -19.62 14.13
C ASP A 143 4.35 -20.42 13.14
N PRO A 144 4.59 -21.73 12.95
CA PRO A 144 3.83 -22.56 12.01
C PRO A 144 2.36 -22.78 12.45
N ALA A 145 2.02 -22.51 13.71
CA ALA A 145 0.65 -22.58 14.21
C ALA A 145 -0.16 -21.30 13.92
N SER A 146 0.49 -20.22 13.47
CA SER A 146 -0.17 -18.95 13.21
C SER A 146 -1.08 -19.00 11.98
N GLU A 147 -2.17 -18.22 12.00
CA GLU A 147 -3.08 -18.11 10.85
C GLU A 147 -2.35 -17.61 9.60
N ILE A 148 -1.43 -16.68 9.77
CA ILE A 148 -0.66 -16.09 8.66
C ILE A 148 0.27 -17.13 8.03
N ALA A 149 1.01 -17.92 8.81
CA ALA A 149 1.90 -18.95 8.30
C ALA A 149 1.11 -20.04 7.54
N ALA A 150 -0.01 -20.48 8.10
CA ALA A 150 -0.90 -21.43 7.44
C ALA A 150 -1.42 -20.91 6.10
N LYS A 151 -1.86 -19.64 6.03
CA LYS A 151 -2.36 -19.04 4.78
C LYS A 151 -1.27 -18.80 3.74
N VAL A 152 -0.08 -18.35 4.15
CA VAL A 152 1.06 -18.19 3.24
C VAL A 152 1.46 -19.54 2.65
N LYS A 153 1.49 -20.61 3.45
CA LYS A 153 1.78 -21.97 2.95
C LYS A 153 0.73 -22.49 1.96
N ALA A 154 -0.53 -22.11 2.14
CA ALA A 154 -1.65 -22.61 1.34
C ALA A 154 -1.92 -21.82 0.05
N ASN A 155 -1.28 -20.66 -0.16
CA ASN A 155 -1.60 -19.78 -1.29
C ASN A 155 -0.32 -19.27 -1.95
N THR A 156 -0.38 -19.01 -3.27
CA THR A 156 0.67 -18.25 -3.94
C THR A 156 0.64 -16.82 -3.45
N THR A 157 1.73 -16.39 -2.80
CA THR A 157 1.91 -15.02 -2.32
C THR A 157 2.95 -14.28 -3.16
N THR A 158 2.79 -12.97 -3.25
CA THR A 158 3.75 -12.06 -3.89
C THR A 158 3.98 -10.83 -3.00
N VAL A 159 4.92 -9.97 -3.40
CA VAL A 159 5.23 -8.70 -2.75
C VAL A 159 5.05 -7.55 -3.73
N TRP A 160 4.80 -6.35 -3.22
CA TRP A 160 4.76 -5.15 -4.06
C TRP A 160 6.19 -4.67 -4.35
N LYS A 161 6.48 -4.36 -5.62
CA LYS A 161 7.79 -3.95 -6.14
C LYS A 161 8.95 -4.87 -5.75
N PRO A 162 8.94 -6.16 -6.15
CA PRO A 162 10.04 -7.08 -5.87
C PRO A 162 11.39 -6.59 -6.43
N GLU A 163 11.38 -5.85 -7.54
CA GLU A 163 12.55 -5.25 -8.20
C GLU A 163 13.33 -4.29 -7.30
N ALA A 164 12.71 -3.75 -6.25
CA ALA A 164 13.38 -2.87 -5.29
C ALA A 164 14.32 -3.61 -4.33
N GLY A 165 14.32 -4.96 -4.32
CA GLY A 165 15.26 -5.76 -3.54
C GLY A 165 15.14 -5.61 -2.02
N THR A 166 14.05 -5.07 -1.49
CA THR A 166 13.93 -4.74 -0.06
C THR A 166 13.49 -5.90 0.84
N ARG A 167 13.18 -7.07 0.27
CA ARG A 167 12.55 -8.22 0.95
C ARG A 167 11.38 -7.80 1.87
N PRO A 168 10.24 -7.34 1.32
CA PRO A 168 9.06 -6.90 2.09
C PRO A 168 8.50 -7.95 3.04
N ARG A 169 8.02 -7.52 4.23
CA ARG A 169 7.30 -8.36 5.21
C ARG A 169 5.77 -8.22 5.13
N VAL A 170 5.27 -7.51 4.12
CA VAL A 170 3.85 -7.49 3.74
C VAL A 170 3.69 -8.29 2.45
N LEU A 171 2.95 -9.38 2.57
CA LEU A 171 2.69 -10.33 1.49
C LEU A 171 1.27 -10.12 0.95
N TYR A 172 1.05 -10.44 -0.32
CA TYR A 172 -0.24 -10.31 -0.98
C TYR A 172 -0.65 -11.63 -1.64
N ILE A 173 -1.92 -12.03 -1.47
CA ILE A 173 -2.56 -13.02 -2.34
C ILE A 173 -3.22 -12.25 -3.47
N ASP A 174 -2.62 -12.29 -4.65
CA ASP A 174 -3.03 -11.48 -5.81
C ASP A 174 -3.24 -12.34 -7.07
N PRO A 175 -4.32 -13.13 -7.13
CA PRO A 175 -4.56 -14.01 -8.28
C PRO A 175 -4.94 -13.24 -9.55
N ARG A 176 -5.27 -11.95 -9.44
CA ARG A 176 -5.65 -11.10 -10.57
C ARG A 176 -4.49 -10.23 -11.08
N GLY A 177 -3.32 -10.32 -10.45
CA GLY A 177 -2.12 -9.58 -10.86
C GLY A 177 -2.28 -8.06 -10.77
N GLY A 178 -3.12 -7.56 -9.85
CA GLY A 178 -3.37 -6.13 -9.68
C GLY A 178 -2.18 -5.34 -9.14
N LEU A 179 -1.25 -5.98 -8.43
CA LEU A 179 -0.06 -5.31 -7.86
C LEU A 179 0.80 -4.61 -8.91
N ARG A 180 0.94 -5.21 -10.11
CA ARG A 180 1.76 -4.66 -11.20
C ARG A 180 1.16 -3.39 -11.83
N LEU A 181 -0.14 -3.17 -11.64
CA LEU A 181 -0.88 -2.07 -12.24
C LEU A 181 -0.78 -0.79 -11.42
N ILE A 182 -0.32 -0.87 -10.17
CA ILE A 182 -0.27 0.25 -9.24
C ILE A 182 1.16 0.76 -9.13
N ALA A 183 1.43 1.84 -9.87
CA ALA A 183 2.70 2.56 -9.84
C ALA A 183 2.90 3.39 -8.56
N ASP A 184 4.10 3.96 -8.42
CA ASP A 184 4.48 4.98 -7.44
C ASP A 184 3.40 6.06 -7.31
N GLY A 185 3.08 6.46 -6.07
CA GLY A 185 2.12 7.53 -5.81
C GLY A 185 0.63 7.18 -5.92
N GLY A 186 0.24 6.05 -6.52
CA GLY A 186 -1.18 5.67 -6.60
C GLY A 186 -2.05 6.61 -7.45
N VAL A 187 -1.42 7.40 -8.32
CA VAL A 187 -2.11 8.15 -9.36
C VAL A 187 -2.28 7.23 -10.56
N GLN A 188 -3.44 7.32 -11.21
CA GLN A 188 -3.77 6.63 -12.47
C GLN A 188 -2.58 6.64 -13.44
N GLY A 189 -1.95 5.50 -13.63
CA GLY A 189 -1.47 5.17 -14.96
C GLY A 189 -2.68 4.62 -15.68
N ALA A 190 -3.28 5.36 -16.61
CA ALA A 190 -4.01 4.69 -17.67
C ALA A 190 -3.03 3.63 -18.19
N ALA A 191 -3.44 2.35 -18.25
CA ALA A 191 -2.76 1.43 -19.14
C ALA A 191 -2.66 2.20 -20.46
N SER A 192 -1.44 2.51 -20.89
CA SER A 192 -1.24 3.29 -22.10
C SER A 192 -2.07 2.62 -23.17
N HIS A 193 -3.13 3.30 -23.58
CA HIS A 193 -3.79 3.05 -24.83
C HIS A 193 -2.70 3.33 -25.88
N GLU A 194 -1.84 2.36 -26.16
CA GLU A 194 -1.46 2.14 -27.54
C GLU A 194 -2.78 1.84 -28.25
N LEU A 195 -3.46 2.91 -28.64
CA LEU A 195 -4.48 2.87 -29.66
C LEU A 195 -3.78 2.27 -30.87
N ALA A 196 -3.94 0.97 -31.04
CA ALA A 196 -3.63 0.31 -32.29
C ALA A 196 -4.45 1.03 -33.38
N GLY A 197 -3.76 1.89 -34.14
CA GLY A 197 -4.25 2.49 -35.37
C GLY A 197 -5.05 3.78 -35.20
N ASP A 198 -4.39 4.87 -34.80
CA ASP A 198 -4.86 6.21 -35.15
C ASP A 198 -4.05 6.72 -36.34
N HIS A 199 -4.55 6.46 -37.55
CA HIS A 199 -4.09 7.15 -38.75
C HIS A 199 -4.45 8.63 -38.60
N ARG A 200 -3.48 9.45 -38.17
CA ARG A 200 -3.59 10.90 -38.26
C ARG A 200 -3.81 11.29 -39.73
N THR A 201 -5.01 11.71 -40.07
CA THR A 201 -5.24 12.63 -41.19
C THR A 201 -5.11 14.06 -40.68
N SER A 202 -4.55 14.94 -41.50
CA SER A 202 -3.89 16.21 -41.14
C SER A 202 -4.80 17.35 -40.66
N ASP A 203 -6.11 17.17 -40.53
CA ASP A 203 -7.02 18.30 -40.42
C ASP A 203 -7.81 18.22 -39.10
N GLY A 204 -7.32 18.94 -38.10
CA GLY A 204 -7.82 18.91 -36.73
C GLY A 204 -9.18 19.56 -36.52
N GLU A 205 -10.25 18.77 -36.66
CA GLU A 205 -11.58 19.12 -36.16
C GLU A 205 -12.16 18.01 -35.26
N TYR A 206 -12.63 18.40 -34.07
CA TYR A 206 -13.26 17.52 -33.09
C TYR A 206 -14.76 17.43 -33.38
N LEU A 207 -15.24 16.27 -33.84
CA LEU A 207 -16.69 16.04 -34.04
C LEU A 207 -17.35 15.71 -32.69
N PRO A 208 -18.49 16.34 -32.33
CA PRO A 208 -19.16 16.06 -31.06
C PRO A 208 -19.81 14.67 -31.07
N SER A 209 -19.64 13.93 -29.98
CA SER A 209 -20.21 12.60 -29.78
C SER A 209 -21.75 12.65 -29.82
N ALA A 210 -22.34 12.05 -30.85
CA ALA A 210 -23.78 11.82 -30.89
C ALA A 210 -24.16 10.73 -29.89
N ILE A 211 -24.79 11.12 -28.77
CA ILE A 211 -25.51 10.21 -27.88
C ILE A 211 -26.85 9.88 -28.58
N PRO A 212 -27.14 8.63 -28.98
CA PRO A 212 -28.45 8.30 -29.52
C PRO A 212 -29.49 8.41 -28.39
N ARG A 213 -30.40 9.38 -28.53
CA ARG A 213 -31.59 9.48 -27.67
C ARG A 213 -32.48 8.28 -27.95
N SER A 214 -32.76 7.47 -26.92
CA SER A 214 -33.89 6.54 -26.94
C SER A 214 -35.19 7.35 -26.95
N THR A 215 -35.95 7.24 -28.03
CA THR A 215 -37.37 7.67 -28.11
C THR A 215 -38.28 6.58 -27.54
N PRO A 216 -39.48 6.96 -27.05
CA PRO A 216 -40.23 6.22 -26.03
C PRO A 216 -40.81 4.87 -26.48
#